data_AF-A0A959PWH8-F1
#
_entry.id   AF-A0A959PWH8-F1
#
_cell.length_a   1.000
_cell.length_b   1.000
_cell.length_c   1.000
_cell.angle_alpha   90.00
_cell.angle_beta   90.00
_cell.angle_gamma   90.00
#
_symmetry.space_group_name_H-M   'P 1'
#
loop_
_entity.id
_entity.type
_entity.pdbx_description
1 polymer ?
#
loop_
_entity_poly.entity_id
_entity_poly.type
_entity_poly.pdbx_seq_one_letter_code
_entity_poly.pdbx_strand_id
1 'polypeptide(L)'
;ILSLGGKRMRPALTILAARVFGAPAEQALKPALGIEVFHNFTLMHDDIMDKAPLRRGSETVHVKWDINAAILSGDAMLVQAYQLIAQSPSAVMPKVLELFSKTALEVCEGQQMDMDFEQRQNVSVDEYIEMIRLKTSVLLAASLEIGALVGGAETADAEKLYRFGEQLGIAFQLRDDYLDVFGDSSKVGKQSGGDILADK
;
A
#
# COMPACT_ATOMS: atom_id res chain seq x y z
N ILE A 1 5.05 -13.88 3.54
CA ILE A 1 3.95 -12.91 3.38
C ILE A 1 3.26 -13.01 2.01
N LEU A 2 3.97 -13.03 0.88
CA LEU A 2 3.37 -13.04 -0.46
C LEU A 2 2.45 -14.24 -0.75
N SER A 3 2.63 -15.39 -0.09
CA SER A 3 1.75 -16.56 -0.22
C SER A 3 0.46 -16.49 0.59
N LEU A 4 0.27 -15.48 1.45
CA LEU A 4 -0.88 -15.34 2.37
C LEU A 4 -2.15 -14.80 1.69
N GLY A 5 -2.31 -15.02 0.38
CA GLY A 5 -3.48 -14.57 -0.39
C GLY A 5 -3.67 -13.04 -0.37
N GLY A 6 -4.91 -12.58 -0.24
CA GLY A 6 -5.30 -11.17 -0.26
C GLY A 6 -5.96 -10.73 -1.56
N LYS A 7 -6.59 -9.55 -1.55
CA LYS A 7 -7.43 -9.06 -2.66
C LYS A 7 -6.62 -8.61 -3.89
N ARG A 8 -5.31 -8.36 -3.74
CA ARG A 8 -4.39 -7.89 -4.80
C ARG A 8 -4.93 -6.66 -5.57
N MET A 9 -5.55 -5.72 -4.84
CA MET A 9 -6.19 -4.55 -5.43
C MET A 9 -5.19 -3.65 -6.17
N ARG A 10 -4.05 -3.35 -5.55
CA ARG A 10 -3.02 -2.44 -6.11
C ARG A 10 -2.44 -2.91 -7.46
N PRO A 11 -1.94 -4.16 -7.58
CA PRO A 11 -1.48 -4.65 -8.89
C PRO A 11 -2.63 -4.77 -9.90
N ALA A 12 -3.85 -5.12 -9.47
CA ALA A 12 -5.01 -5.16 -10.36
C ALA A 12 -5.33 -3.75 -10.92
N LEU A 13 -5.33 -2.71 -10.07
CA LEU A 13 -5.55 -1.33 -10.49
C LEU A 13 -4.48 -0.85 -11.46
N THR A 14 -3.21 -1.23 -11.24
CA THR A 14 -2.10 -0.91 -12.16
C THR A 14 -2.35 -1.48 -13.55
N ILE A 15 -2.71 -2.77 -13.61
CA ILE A 15 -3.00 -3.45 -14.89
C ILE A 15 -4.26 -2.87 -15.54
N LEU A 16 -5.31 -2.59 -14.77
CA LEU A 16 -6.55 -2.01 -15.29
C LEU A 16 -6.31 -0.63 -15.89
N ALA A 17 -5.58 0.25 -15.21
CA ALA A 17 -5.25 1.58 -15.72
C ALA A 17 -4.44 1.48 -17.02
N ALA A 18 -3.43 0.61 -17.11
CA ALA A 18 -2.69 0.41 -18.36
C ALA A 18 -3.59 -0.04 -19.51
N ARG A 19 -4.54 -0.93 -19.25
CA ARG A 19 -5.51 -1.40 -20.25
C ARG A 19 -6.49 -0.32 -20.69
N VAL A 20 -6.90 0.58 -19.79
CA VAL A 20 -7.79 1.72 -20.12
C VAL A 20 -7.16 2.62 -21.19
N PHE A 21 -5.84 2.79 -21.16
CA PHE A 21 -5.10 3.60 -22.13
C PHE A 21 -4.54 2.80 -23.33
N GLY A 22 -4.86 1.51 -23.41
CA GLY A 22 -4.61 0.69 -24.60
C GLY A 22 -3.36 -0.20 -24.56
N ALA A 23 -2.62 -0.23 -23.45
CA ALA A 23 -1.52 -1.18 -23.31
C ALA A 23 -2.01 -2.59 -22.92
N PRO A 24 -1.36 -3.64 -23.43
CA PRO A 24 -1.61 -5.01 -22.98
C PRO A 24 -1.14 -5.20 -21.53
N ALA A 25 -1.79 -6.09 -20.79
CA ALA A 25 -1.55 -6.29 -19.35
C ALA A 25 -0.09 -6.64 -19.03
N GLU A 26 0.58 -7.33 -19.95
CA GLU A 26 1.96 -7.79 -19.87
C GLU A 26 2.95 -6.62 -19.70
N GLN A 27 2.66 -5.45 -20.29
CA GLN A 27 3.51 -4.27 -20.15
C GLN A 27 3.46 -3.67 -18.74
N ALA A 28 2.31 -3.79 -18.06
CA ALA A 28 2.12 -3.32 -16.68
C ALA A 28 2.46 -4.38 -15.63
N LEU A 29 2.75 -5.62 -16.03
CA LEU A 29 2.92 -6.73 -15.08
C LEU A 29 4.10 -6.51 -14.14
N LYS A 30 5.25 -6.06 -14.65
CA LYS A 30 6.44 -5.80 -13.83
C LYS A 30 6.23 -4.66 -12.83
N PRO A 31 5.77 -3.46 -13.24
CA PRO A 31 5.48 -2.42 -12.25
C PRO A 31 4.36 -2.80 -11.27
N ALA A 32 3.32 -3.52 -11.72
CA ALA A 32 2.27 -4.03 -10.83
C ALA A 32 2.82 -4.97 -9.76
N LEU A 33 3.72 -5.89 -10.13
CA LEU A 33 4.43 -6.75 -9.18
C LEU A 33 5.31 -5.93 -8.24
N GLY A 34 6.01 -4.91 -8.74
CA GLY A 34 6.82 -4.01 -7.92
C GLY A 34 6.00 -3.34 -6.82
N ILE A 35 4.81 -2.83 -7.16
CA ILE A 35 3.86 -2.24 -6.20
C ILE A 35 3.39 -3.27 -5.16
N GLU A 36 3.08 -4.50 -5.56
CA GLU A 36 2.63 -5.53 -4.62
C GLU A 36 3.77 -5.99 -3.69
N VAL A 37 4.99 -6.11 -4.21
CA VAL A 37 6.19 -6.40 -3.40
C VAL A 37 6.43 -5.26 -2.41
N PHE A 38 6.35 -4.01 -2.85
CA PHE A 38 6.46 -2.84 -1.98
C PHE A 38 5.39 -2.85 -0.88
N HIS A 39 4.13 -3.09 -1.24
CA HIS A 39 3.05 -3.19 -0.25
C HIS A 39 3.34 -4.29 0.79
N ASN A 40 3.85 -5.44 0.38
CA ASN A 40 4.18 -6.50 1.33
C ASN A 40 5.45 -6.19 2.15
N PHE A 41 6.36 -5.35 1.64
CA PHE A 41 7.44 -4.76 2.42
C PHE A 41 6.88 -3.90 3.56
N THR A 42 5.95 -2.99 3.26
CA THR A 42 5.38 -2.13 4.30
C THR A 42 4.68 -2.96 5.38
N LEU A 43 3.90 -3.97 4.99
CA LEU A 43 3.26 -4.89 5.94
C LEU A 43 4.26 -5.67 6.80
N MET A 44 5.42 -6.06 6.24
CA MET A 44 6.46 -6.79 6.97
C MET A 44 7.02 -5.95 8.11
N HIS A 45 7.32 -4.68 7.84
CA HIS A 45 7.88 -3.76 8.82
C HIS A 45 6.81 -3.26 9.80
N ASP A 46 5.60 -2.97 9.30
CA ASP A 46 4.42 -2.61 10.09
C ASP A 46 4.11 -3.68 11.15
N ASP A 47 4.13 -4.97 10.78
CA ASP A 47 3.94 -6.08 11.72
C ASP A 47 4.95 -6.05 12.89
N ILE A 48 6.20 -5.62 12.65
CA ILE A 48 7.22 -5.50 13.70
C ILE A 48 6.92 -4.30 14.61
N MET A 49 6.62 -3.15 14.00
CA MET A 49 6.35 -1.89 14.70
C MET A 49 5.13 -2.03 15.61
N ASP A 50 4.07 -2.66 15.11
CA ASP A 50 2.80 -2.90 15.82
C ASP A 50 2.87 -4.14 16.74
N LYS A 51 3.99 -4.89 16.75
CA LYS A 51 4.16 -6.16 17.47
C LYS A 51 3.04 -7.17 17.17
N ALA A 52 2.56 -7.19 15.94
CA ALA A 52 1.42 -7.99 15.53
C ALA A 52 1.79 -9.49 15.51
N PRO A 53 1.11 -10.37 16.27
CA PRO A 53 1.46 -11.79 16.32
C PRO A 53 1.00 -12.55 15.06
N LEU A 54 -0.07 -12.08 14.41
CA LEU A 54 -0.73 -12.76 13.30
C LEU A 54 -1.06 -11.78 12.17
N ARG A 55 -0.94 -12.26 10.93
CA ARG A 55 -1.45 -11.62 9.72
C ARG A 55 -2.26 -12.61 8.90
N ARG A 56 -3.54 -12.30 8.69
CA ARG A 56 -4.51 -13.15 7.96
C ARG A 56 -4.54 -14.59 8.49
N GLY A 57 -4.54 -14.74 9.82
CA GLY A 57 -4.58 -16.03 10.51
C GLY A 57 -3.28 -16.84 10.46
N SER A 58 -2.19 -16.29 9.92
CA SER A 58 -0.86 -16.91 9.94
C SER A 58 0.11 -16.10 10.80
N GLU A 59 1.11 -16.73 11.41
CA GLU A 59 2.17 -16.04 12.16
C GLU A 59 2.86 -14.98 11.29
N THR A 60 3.11 -13.81 11.87
CA THR A 60 3.95 -12.79 11.24
C THR A 60 5.40 -13.26 11.17
N VAL A 61 6.19 -12.68 10.26
CA VAL A 61 7.55 -13.16 10.00
C VAL A 61 8.46 -13.00 11.21
N HIS A 62 8.29 -11.92 11.99
CA HIS A 62 9.12 -11.68 13.18
C HIS A 62 8.80 -12.64 14.33
N VAL A 63 7.58 -13.18 14.38
CA VAL A 63 7.17 -14.23 15.34
C VAL A 63 7.67 -15.58 14.90
N LYS A 64 7.52 -15.91 13.62
CA LYS A 64 7.86 -17.23 13.08
C LYS A 64 9.38 -17.46 12.97
N TRP A 65 10.14 -16.43 12.66
CA TRP A 65 11.60 -16.50 12.54
C TRP A 65 12.25 -15.66 13.64
N ASP A 66 12.45 -14.36 13.40
CA ASP A 66 12.91 -13.38 14.37
C ASP A 66 12.81 -11.96 13.78
N ILE A 67 13.04 -10.95 14.62
CA ILE A 67 12.99 -9.53 14.23
C ILE A 67 14.04 -9.19 13.16
N ASN A 68 15.27 -9.71 13.27
CA ASN A 68 16.35 -9.38 12.34
C ASN A 68 16.07 -9.93 10.93
N ALA A 69 15.54 -11.16 10.86
CA ALA A 69 15.11 -11.78 9.63
C ALA A 69 13.96 -11.00 8.98
N ALA A 70 13.01 -10.49 9.77
CA ALA A 70 11.90 -9.69 9.27
C ALA A 70 12.36 -8.33 8.74
N ILE A 71 13.26 -7.62 9.46
CA ILE A 71 13.86 -6.35 9.00
C ILE A 71 14.56 -6.56 7.66
N LEU A 72 15.53 -7.48 7.60
CA LEU A 72 16.34 -7.72 6.41
C LEU A 72 15.51 -8.23 5.23
N SER A 73 14.46 -9.03 5.50
CA SER A 73 13.53 -9.47 4.46
C SER A 73 12.73 -8.30 3.88
N GLY A 74 12.28 -7.37 4.73
CA GLY A 74 11.63 -6.15 4.27
C GLY A 74 12.56 -5.30 3.41
N ASP A 75 13.80 -5.08 3.83
CA ASP A 75 14.80 -4.33 3.05
C ASP A 75 15.05 -4.97 1.68
N ALA A 76 15.19 -6.30 1.64
CA ALA A 76 15.34 -7.04 0.40
C ALA A 76 14.10 -6.94 -0.50
N MET A 77 12.90 -6.88 0.07
CA MET A 77 11.66 -6.68 -0.68
C MET A 77 11.58 -5.27 -1.25
N LEU A 78 11.99 -4.23 -0.50
CA LEU A 78 12.08 -2.87 -1.02
C LEU A 78 13.00 -2.79 -2.25
N VAL A 79 14.20 -3.38 -2.16
CA VAL A 79 15.15 -3.43 -3.29
C VAL A 79 14.55 -4.18 -4.49
N GLN A 80 13.88 -5.31 -4.26
CA GLN A 80 13.20 -6.06 -5.33
C GLN A 80 12.05 -5.27 -5.96
N ALA A 81 11.31 -4.48 -5.18
CA ALA A 81 10.28 -3.59 -5.71
C ALA A 81 10.88 -2.59 -6.70
N TYR A 82 11.98 -1.93 -6.35
CA TYR A 82 12.71 -1.04 -7.27
C TYR A 82 13.19 -1.75 -8.54
N GLN A 83 13.73 -2.98 -8.43
CA GLN A 83 14.15 -3.76 -9.60
C GLN A 83 12.98 -4.09 -10.55
N LEU A 84 11.78 -4.30 -10.00
CA LEU A 84 10.57 -4.56 -10.78
C LEU A 84 10.00 -3.28 -11.40
N ILE A 85 9.99 -2.18 -10.65
CA ILE A 85 9.57 -0.85 -11.14
C ILE A 85 10.49 -0.38 -12.27
N ALA A 86 11.80 -0.61 -12.17
CA ALA A 86 12.79 -0.26 -13.20
C ALA A 86 12.62 -1.03 -14.52
N GLN A 87 11.80 -2.09 -14.54
CA GLN A 87 11.43 -2.83 -15.76
C GLN A 87 10.20 -2.21 -16.48
N SER A 88 9.74 -1.04 -16.05
CA SER A 88 8.74 -0.26 -16.80
C SER A 88 9.27 0.16 -18.18
N PRO A 89 8.41 0.45 -19.17
CA PRO A 89 8.85 0.89 -20.49
C PRO A 89 9.79 2.12 -20.40
N SER A 90 10.88 2.09 -21.15
CA SER A 90 11.97 3.09 -21.05
C SER A 90 11.49 4.53 -21.23
N ALA A 91 10.47 4.75 -22.07
CA ALA A 91 9.88 6.07 -22.33
C ALA A 91 9.24 6.72 -21.09
N VAL A 92 8.75 5.93 -20.14
CA VAL A 92 8.06 6.41 -18.93
C VAL A 92 8.79 6.06 -17.64
N MET A 93 9.83 5.22 -17.71
CA MET A 93 10.58 4.73 -16.55
C MET A 93 11.04 5.85 -15.60
N PRO A 94 11.60 7.00 -16.05
CA PRO A 94 12.01 8.07 -15.14
C PRO A 94 10.84 8.64 -14.32
N LYS A 95 9.69 8.89 -14.97
CA LYS A 95 8.47 9.40 -14.30
C LYS A 95 7.89 8.37 -13.33
N VAL A 96 7.85 7.10 -13.75
CA VAL A 96 7.36 6.00 -12.90
C VAL A 96 8.24 5.83 -11.67
N LEU A 97 9.57 5.91 -11.83
CA LEU A 97 10.52 5.80 -10.73
C LEU A 97 10.41 7.00 -9.76
N GLU A 98 10.31 8.21 -10.28
CA GLU A 98 10.09 9.43 -9.48
C GLU A 98 8.80 9.31 -8.64
N LEU A 99 7.68 8.98 -9.27
CA LEU A 99 6.39 8.80 -8.62
C LEU A 99 6.43 7.69 -7.56
N PHE A 100 6.99 6.53 -7.89
CA PHE A 100 7.12 5.41 -6.97
C PHE A 100 8.00 5.77 -5.75
N SER A 101 9.13 6.45 -5.98
CA SER A 101 10.05 6.83 -4.90
C SER A 101 9.44 7.88 -3.98
N LYS A 102 8.75 8.87 -4.54
CA LYS A 102 7.95 9.85 -3.78
C LYS A 102 6.89 9.15 -2.94
N THR A 103 6.10 8.27 -3.55
CA THR A 103 5.05 7.51 -2.87
C THR A 103 5.62 6.65 -1.75
N ALA A 104 6.78 6.03 -1.96
CA ALA A 104 7.44 5.23 -0.94
C ALA A 104 7.84 6.06 0.29
N LEU A 105 8.32 7.29 0.09
CA LEU A 105 8.61 8.22 1.17
C LEU A 105 7.33 8.67 1.89
N GLU A 106 6.30 9.06 1.14
CA GLU A 106 5.00 9.46 1.69
C GLU A 106 4.39 8.35 2.57
N VAL A 107 4.50 7.08 2.16
CA VAL A 107 4.03 5.95 2.97
C VAL A 107 4.82 5.82 4.28
N CYS A 108 6.13 6.06 4.27
CA CYS A 108 6.94 6.09 5.50
C CYS A 108 6.54 7.25 6.41
N GLU A 109 6.26 8.43 5.86
CA GLU A 109 5.76 9.58 6.62
C GLU A 109 4.41 9.27 7.27
N GLY A 110 3.48 8.66 6.51
CA GLY A 110 2.19 8.20 7.05
C GLY A 110 2.35 7.16 8.16
N GLN A 111 3.29 6.23 8.03
CA GLN A 111 3.59 5.28 9.09
C GLN A 111 4.12 5.97 10.36
N GLN A 112 5.02 6.94 10.21
CA GLN A 112 5.54 7.69 11.36
C GLN A 112 4.43 8.48 12.05
N MET A 113 3.53 9.12 11.29
CA MET A 113 2.37 9.80 11.86
C MET A 113 1.49 8.87 12.68
N ASP A 114 1.21 7.65 12.19
CA ASP A 114 0.43 6.66 12.92
C ASP A 114 1.09 6.28 14.26
N MET A 115 2.41 6.06 14.26
CA MET A 115 3.17 5.78 15.49
C MET A 115 3.19 6.98 16.45
N ASP A 116 3.29 8.21 15.94
CA ASP A 116 3.27 9.41 16.76
C ASP A 116 1.89 9.63 17.41
N PHE A 117 0.81 9.23 16.73
CA PHE A 117 -0.55 9.32 17.25
C PHE A 117 -0.79 8.41 18.44
N GLU A 118 -0.12 7.25 18.53
CA GLU A 118 -0.20 6.35 19.70
C GLU A 118 0.28 7.02 21.01
N GLN A 119 1.09 8.08 20.92
CA GLN A 119 1.59 8.84 22.08
C GLN A 119 0.79 10.13 22.34
N ARG A 120 -0.26 10.41 21.55
CA ARG A 120 -1.03 11.65 21.63
C ARG A 120 -2.47 11.35 22.02
N GLN A 121 -3.02 12.16 22.93
CA GLN A 121 -4.43 12.03 23.35
C GLN A 121 -5.42 12.81 22.46
N ASN A 122 -4.92 13.72 21.63
CA ASN A 122 -5.74 14.59 20.78
C ASN A 122 -5.17 14.59 19.36
N VAL A 123 -5.83 13.84 18.48
CA VAL A 123 -5.61 13.82 17.04
C VAL A 123 -6.84 14.42 16.37
N SER A 124 -6.65 15.47 15.57
CA SER A 124 -7.74 16.09 14.83
C SER A 124 -8.14 15.24 13.62
N VAL A 125 -9.36 15.47 13.10
CA VAL A 125 -9.84 14.78 11.89
C VAL A 125 -8.91 15.06 10.70
N ASP A 126 -8.44 16.29 10.54
CA ASP A 126 -7.56 16.65 9.42
C ASP A 126 -6.20 15.94 9.50
N GLU A 127 -5.62 15.84 10.70
CA GLU A 127 -4.39 15.06 10.94
C GLU A 127 -4.58 13.57 10.62
N TYR A 128 -5.72 13.01 11.03
CA TYR A 128 -6.06 11.62 10.75
C TYR A 128 -6.24 11.36 9.25
N ILE A 129 -6.99 12.23 8.55
CA ILE A 129 -7.18 12.14 7.10
C ILE A 129 -5.85 12.21 6.37
N GLU A 130 -4.93 13.09 6.79
CA GLU A 130 -3.60 13.17 6.18
C GLU A 130 -2.78 11.90 6.43
N MET A 131 -2.82 11.36 7.65
CA MET A 131 -2.15 10.09 7.97
C MET A 131 -2.64 8.95 7.06
N ILE A 132 -3.96 8.75 6.93
CA ILE A 132 -4.48 7.67 6.07
C ILE A 132 -4.31 7.96 4.57
N ARG A 133 -4.23 9.23 4.18
CA ARG A 133 -3.88 9.63 2.81
C ARG A 133 -2.47 9.12 2.49
N LEU A 134 -1.50 9.43 3.34
CA LEU A 134 -0.10 9.03 3.21
C LEU A 134 0.13 7.52 3.41
N LYS A 135 -0.40 6.93 4.49
CA LYS A 135 -0.16 5.52 4.84
C LYS A 135 -0.84 4.54 3.88
N THR A 136 -2.04 4.87 3.39
CA THR A 136 -2.86 3.94 2.61
C THR A 136 -3.13 4.40 1.18
N SER A 137 -3.48 5.68 0.99
CA SER A 137 -4.16 6.16 -0.21
C SER A 137 -3.22 6.47 -1.37
N VAL A 138 -2.09 7.13 -1.11
CA VAL A 138 -1.11 7.50 -2.14
C VAL A 138 -0.58 6.28 -2.89
N LEU A 139 -0.47 5.11 -2.27
CA LEU A 139 -0.03 3.89 -2.96
C LEU A 139 -1.09 3.35 -3.93
N LEU A 140 -2.39 3.51 -3.63
CA LEU A 140 -3.48 3.20 -4.57
C LEU A 140 -3.51 4.20 -5.72
N ALA A 141 -3.31 5.48 -5.42
CA ALA A 141 -3.18 6.56 -6.40
C ALA A 141 -2.02 6.32 -7.37
N ALA A 142 -0.82 6.05 -6.83
CA ALA A 142 0.36 5.71 -7.61
C ALA A 142 0.17 4.44 -8.44
N SER A 143 -0.54 3.44 -7.93
CA SER A 143 -0.86 2.23 -8.72
C SER A 143 -1.60 2.57 -10.01
N LEU A 144 -2.61 3.42 -9.91
CA LEU A 144 -3.41 3.85 -11.05
C LEU A 144 -2.61 4.74 -12.01
N GLU A 145 -1.87 5.71 -11.48
CA GLU A 145 -1.07 6.62 -12.31
C GLU A 145 0.08 5.90 -13.03
N ILE A 146 0.81 5.02 -12.35
CA ILE A 146 1.85 4.19 -12.97
C ILE A 146 1.25 3.34 -14.08
N GLY A 147 0.09 2.72 -13.83
CA GLY A 147 -0.64 1.98 -14.86
C GLY A 147 -1.00 2.85 -16.05
N ALA A 148 -1.54 4.06 -15.82
CA ALA A 148 -1.87 5.01 -16.87
C ALA A 148 -0.64 5.41 -17.72
N LEU A 149 0.47 5.74 -17.06
CA LEU A 149 1.72 6.10 -17.75
C LEU A 149 2.24 4.95 -18.61
N VAL A 150 2.27 3.72 -18.07
CA VAL A 150 2.62 2.52 -18.83
C VAL A 150 1.64 2.29 -20.00
N GLY A 151 0.37 2.65 -19.80
CA GLY A 151 -0.68 2.65 -20.80
C GLY A 151 -0.50 3.65 -21.95
N GLY A 152 0.42 4.60 -21.82
CA GLY A 152 0.61 5.68 -22.80
C GLY A 152 -0.30 6.88 -22.59
N ALA A 153 -0.90 7.02 -21.40
CA ALA A 153 -1.69 8.20 -21.06
C ALA A 153 -0.87 9.49 -21.14
N GLU A 154 -1.51 10.59 -21.51
CA GLU A 154 -0.96 11.92 -21.27
C GLU A 154 -0.85 12.17 -19.76
N THR A 155 0.14 12.97 -19.35
CA THR A 155 0.38 13.26 -17.93
C THR A 155 -0.86 13.84 -17.23
N ALA A 156 -1.64 14.70 -17.91
CA ALA A 156 -2.86 15.27 -17.34
C ALA A 156 -3.94 14.21 -17.04
N ASP A 157 -4.02 13.12 -17.83
CA ASP A 157 -4.98 12.04 -17.58
C ASP A 157 -4.47 11.08 -16.52
N ALA A 158 -3.17 10.81 -16.49
CA ALA A 158 -2.53 10.03 -15.42
C ALA A 158 -2.74 10.69 -14.05
N GLU A 159 -2.57 12.02 -13.95
CA GLU A 159 -2.83 12.80 -12.74
C GLU A 159 -4.30 12.75 -12.29
N LYS A 160 -5.27 12.72 -13.22
CA LYS A 160 -6.69 12.53 -12.88
C LYS A 160 -6.92 11.16 -12.24
N LEU A 161 -6.27 10.12 -12.76
CA LEU A 161 -6.31 8.78 -12.18
C LEU A 161 -5.66 8.73 -10.79
N TYR A 162 -4.56 9.47 -10.57
CA TYR A 162 -3.96 9.62 -9.25
C TYR A 162 -4.97 10.21 -8.25
N ARG A 163 -5.59 11.36 -8.58
CA ARG A 163 -6.58 12.00 -7.70
C ARG A 163 -7.77 11.10 -7.42
N PHE A 164 -8.25 10.37 -8.41
CA PHE A 164 -9.29 9.35 -8.22
C PHE A 164 -8.85 8.26 -7.25
N GLY A 165 -7.62 7.74 -7.42
CA GLY A 165 -7.06 6.71 -6.55
C GLY A 165 -6.83 7.17 -5.12
N GLU A 166 -6.46 8.43 -4.91
CA GLU A 166 -6.30 9.02 -3.57
C GLU A 166 -7.64 9.06 -2.84
N GLN A 167 -8.69 9.57 -3.49
CA GLN A 167 -10.04 9.61 -2.91
C GLN A 167 -10.60 8.20 -2.68
N LEU A 168 -10.34 7.27 -3.59
CA LEU A 168 -10.70 5.86 -3.43
C LEU A 168 -9.98 5.24 -2.22
N GLY A 169 -8.71 5.58 -2.01
CA GLY A 169 -7.91 5.11 -0.88
C GLY A 169 -8.44 5.61 0.46
N ILE A 170 -8.77 6.90 0.55
CA ILE A 170 -9.37 7.49 1.76
C ILE A 170 -10.70 6.80 2.06
N ALA A 171 -11.59 6.68 1.07
CA ALA A 171 -12.88 6.01 1.23
C ALA A 171 -12.72 4.52 1.59
N PHE A 172 -11.68 3.85 1.07
CA PHE A 172 -11.37 2.47 1.40
C PHE A 172 -10.93 2.33 2.86
N GLN A 173 -10.06 3.21 3.35
CA GLN A 173 -9.57 3.15 4.73
C GLN A 173 -10.69 3.46 5.73
N LEU A 174 -11.44 4.55 5.53
CA LEU A 174 -12.58 4.90 6.40
C LEU A 174 -13.61 3.76 6.49
N ARG A 175 -13.76 2.98 5.41
CA ARG A 175 -14.61 1.79 5.41
C ARG A 175 -13.97 0.62 6.18
N ASP A 176 -12.65 0.42 6.10
CA ASP A 176 -11.95 -0.59 6.90
C ASP A 176 -12.12 -0.29 8.39
N ASP A 177 -11.92 0.96 8.81
CA ASP A 177 -12.05 1.38 10.21
C ASP A 177 -13.50 1.19 10.72
N TYR A 178 -14.50 1.58 9.91
CA TYR A 178 -15.90 1.32 10.24
C TYR A 178 -16.18 -0.19 10.40
N LEU A 179 -15.60 -1.02 9.53
CA LEU A 179 -15.80 -2.47 9.58
C LEU A 179 -15.01 -3.14 10.72
N ASP A 180 -13.93 -2.55 11.22
CA ASP A 180 -13.23 -3.06 12.39
C ASP A 180 -14.16 -3.01 13.62
N VAL A 181 -14.83 -1.87 13.82
CA VAL A 181 -15.72 -1.64 14.98
C VAL A 181 -17.09 -2.27 14.81
N PHE A 182 -17.71 -2.12 13.63
CA PHE A 182 -19.13 -2.48 13.42
C PHE A 182 -19.33 -3.66 12.45
N GLY A 183 -18.25 -4.21 11.91
CA GLY A 183 -18.32 -5.30 10.94
C GLY A 183 -18.71 -6.64 11.58
N ASP A 184 -19.45 -7.45 10.82
CA ASP A 184 -19.74 -8.83 11.19
C ASP A 184 -18.44 -9.65 11.15
N SER A 185 -17.94 -10.06 12.32
CA SER A 185 -16.68 -10.79 12.49
C SER A 185 -16.60 -12.06 11.63
N SER A 186 -17.74 -12.69 11.32
CA SER A 186 -17.82 -13.85 10.44
C SER A 186 -17.51 -13.55 8.97
N LYS A 187 -17.61 -12.28 8.55
CA LYS A 187 -17.39 -11.83 7.17
C LYS A 187 -16.11 -11.04 6.98
N VAL A 188 -15.60 -10.39 8.02
CA VAL A 188 -14.42 -9.51 7.95
C VAL A 188 -13.11 -10.31 8.06
N GLY A 189 -13.12 -11.46 8.74
CA GLY A 189 -11.92 -12.32 8.87
C GLY A 189 -10.83 -11.74 9.76
N LYS A 190 -11.17 -10.72 10.58
CA LYS A 190 -10.37 -10.15 11.67
C LYS A 190 -11.21 -10.18 12.96
N GLN A 191 -10.55 -10.07 14.11
CA GLN A 191 -11.23 -9.83 15.39
C GLN A 191 -11.91 -8.46 15.32
N SER A 192 -13.18 -8.36 15.73
CA SER A 192 -13.88 -7.08 15.78
C SER A 192 -13.38 -6.22 16.94
N GLY A 193 -13.20 -4.92 16.70
CA GLY A 193 -12.63 -3.96 17.65
C GLY A 193 -11.14 -4.17 17.89
N GLY A 194 -10.40 -4.62 16.87
CA GLY A 194 -8.96 -4.78 16.96
C GLY A 194 -8.27 -3.44 17.21
N ASP A 195 -8.73 -2.38 16.55
CA ASP A 195 -8.18 -1.04 16.69
C ASP A 195 -8.46 -0.48 18.09
N ILE A 196 -9.69 -0.68 18.60
CA ILE A 196 -10.07 -0.30 19.98
C ILE A 196 -9.20 -1.01 21.02
N LEU A 197 -8.91 -2.30 20.82
CA LEU A 197 -8.05 -3.06 21.75
C LEU A 197 -6.58 -2.63 21.69
N ALA A 198 -6.17 -1.99 20.59
CA ALA A 198 -4.85 -1.42 20.39
C ALA A 198 -4.78 0.07 20.75
N ASP A 199 -5.84 0.63 21.34
CA ASP A 199 -6.00 2.06 21.65
C ASP A 199 -5.82 2.97 20.40
N LYS A 200 -6.29 2.51 19.23
CA LYS A 200 -6.35 3.26 17.97
C LYS A 200 -7.75 3.78 17.64
#